data_AF-A0A943A0S0-F1
#
_entry.id   AF-A0A943A0S0-F1
#
_cell.length_a   1.000
_cell.length_b   1.000
_cell.length_c   1.000
_cell.angle_alpha   90.00
_cell.angle_beta   90.00
_cell.angle_gamma   90.00
#
_symmetry.space_group_name_H-M   'P 1'
#
loop_
_entity.id
_entity.type
_entity.pdbx_description
1 polymer ?
#
loop_
_entity_poly.entity_id
_entity_poly.type
_entity_poly.pdbx_seq_one_letter_code
_entity_poly.pdbx_strand_id
1 'polypeptide(L)' 'MQTIKVMWDGINELDLMTLTEMGKDGYLFEIENGRIQNILMVTGILK' A
#
# COMPACT_ATOMS: atom_id res chain seq x y z
N MET A 1 5.70 -7.18 -15.24
CA MET A 1 5.14 -6.66 -13.98
C MET A 1 6.29 -6.46 -13.02
N GLN A 2 6.47 -5.24 -12.53
CA GLN A 2 7.42 -4.94 -11.48
C GLN A 2 6.61 -4.57 -10.24
N THR A 3 6.94 -5.18 -9.10
CA THR A 3 6.30 -4.90 -7.82
C THR A 3 7.25 -4.07 -6.99
N ILE A 4 6.81 -2.89 -6.57
CA ILE A 4 7.54 -2.07 -5.59
C ILE A 4 7.01 -2.45 -4.21
N LYS A 5 7.92 -2.83 -3.31
CA LYS A 5 7.62 -3.16 -1.91
C LYS A 5 8.26 -2.12 -1.00
N VAL A 6 7.46 -1.47 -0.16
CA VAL A 6 7.94 -0.54 0.87
C VAL A 6 7.88 -1.25 2.23
N MET A 7 9.00 -1.24 2.97
CA MET A 7 9.14 -1.84 4.30
C MET A 7 9.53 -0.76 5.30
N TRP A 8 9.07 -0.91 6.55
CA TRP A 8 9.21 0.09 7.59
C TRP A 8 9.61 -0.59 8.90
N ASP A 9 10.46 0.07 9.70
CA ASP A 9 10.96 -0.46 10.99
C ASP A 9 10.10 -0.05 12.21
N GLY A 10 8.85 0.40 12.01
CA GLY A 10 7.98 0.93 13.07
C GLY A 10 6.51 1.15 12.70
N ILE A 11 5.77 1.92 13.52
CA ILE A 11 4.35 2.25 13.27
C ILE A 11 4.28 3.42 12.28
N ASN A 12 3.70 3.20 11.09
CA ASN A 12 3.26 4.31 10.25
C ASN A 12 1.85 4.73 10.65
N GLU A 13 1.72 6.00 11.01
CA GLU A 13 0.43 6.65 11.18
C GLU A 13 0.04 7.25 9.82
N LEU A 14 -0.79 6.51 9.09
CA LEU A 14 -1.49 7.01 7.90
C LEU A 14 -2.93 7.30 8.29
N ASP A 15 -3.42 8.49 7.95
CA ASP A 15 -4.81 8.81 8.16
C ASP A 15 -5.71 8.05 7.15
N LEU A 16 -7.00 7.89 7.53
CA LEU A 16 -7.97 7.14 6.74
C LEU A 16 -8.23 7.74 5.35
N MET A 17 -8.08 9.06 5.20
CA MET A 17 -8.29 9.73 3.92
C MET A 17 -7.14 9.40 2.96
N THR A 18 -5.89 9.47 3.42
CA THR A 18 -4.72 9.05 2.66
C THR A 18 -4.83 7.58 2.21
N LEU A 19 -5.23 6.66 3.10
CA LEU A 19 -5.44 5.25 2.74
C LEU A 19 -6.53 5.07 1.67
N THR A 20 -7.60 5.87 1.76
CA THR A 20 -8.71 5.85 0.80
C THR A 20 -8.28 6.36 -0.58
N GLU A 21 -7.49 7.42 -0.63
CA GLU A 21 -6.94 7.98 -1.87
C GLU A 21 -5.97 7.00 -2.54
N MET A 22 -5.04 6.44 -1.77
CA MET A 22 -4.15 5.38 -2.25
C MET A 22 -4.92 4.17 -2.80
N GLY A 23 -6.01 3.75 -2.16
CA GLY A 23 -6.87 2.68 -2.69
C GLY A 23 -7.46 3.02 -4.08
N LYS A 24 -7.81 4.28 -4.33
CA LYS A 24 -8.31 4.74 -5.65
C LYS A 24 -7.21 4.74 -6.70
N ASP A 25 -5.97 5.00 -6.30
CA ASP A 25 -4.79 5.01 -7.17
C ASP A 25 -4.23 3.60 -7.45
N GLY A 26 -4.93 2.55 -7.00
CA GLY A 26 -4.60 1.16 -7.29
C GLY A 26 -3.56 0.56 -6.34
N TYR A 27 -3.32 1.19 -5.20
CA TYR A 27 -2.55 0.57 -4.13
C TYR A 27 -3.40 -0.48 -3.40
N LEU A 28 -2.74 -1.57 -3.01
CA LEU A 28 -3.30 -2.66 -2.21
C LEU A 28 -2.59 -2.73 -0.86
N PHE A 29 -3.33 -3.11 0.18
CA PHE A 29 -2.83 -3.18 1.54
C PHE A 29 -2.97 -4.58 2.09
N GLU A 30 -1.89 -5.14 2.62
CA GLU A 30 -1.93 -6.37 3.40
C GLU A 30 -2.00 -6.01 4.88
N ILE A 31 -3.09 -6.41 5.55
CA ILE A 31 -3.37 -6.09 6.95
C ILE A 31 -3.27 -7.36 7.79
N GLU A 32 -2.47 -7.32 8.85
CA GLU A 32 -2.34 -8.40 9.83
C GLU A 32 -2.36 -7.80 11.25
N ASN A 33 -3.16 -8.39 12.15
CA ASN A 33 -3.30 -7.94 13.54
C ASN A 33 -3.68 -6.45 13.67
N GLY A 34 -4.54 -5.96 12.76
CA GLY A 34 -4.99 -4.56 12.74
C GLY A 34 -3.94 -3.56 12.25
N ARG A 35 -2.82 -4.03 11.68
CA ARG A 35 -1.71 -3.19 11.19
C ARG A 35 -1.46 -3.49 9.71
N ILE A 36 -1.16 -2.45 8.94
CA ILE A 36 -0.69 -2.62 7.56
C ILE A 36 0.73 -3.16 7.62
N GLN A 37 0.94 -4.36 7.07
CA GLN A 37 2.25 -5.01 6.99
C GLN A 37 2.95 -4.63 5.68
N ASN A 38 2.20 -4.61 4.57
CA ASN A 38 2.74 -4.28 3.25
C ASN A 38 1.76 -3.37 2.49
N ILE A 39 2.33 -2.49 1.68
CA ILE A 39 1.62 -1.72 0.67
C ILE A 39 2.18 -2.14 -0.69
N LEU A 40 1.30 -2.60 -1.58
CA LEU A 40 1.65 -3.07 -2.90
C LEU A 40 1.08 -2.12 -3.95
N MET A 41 1.86 -1.84 -4.98
CA MET A 41 1.39 -1.14 -6.17
C MET A 41 1.75 -1.97 -7.40
N VAL A 42 0.76 -2.26 -8.23
CA VAL A 42 0.99 -2.93 -9.51
C VAL A 42 1.33 -1.86 -10.53
N THR A 43 2.62 -1.63 -10.75
CA THR A 43 3.05 -0.74 -11.84
C THR A 43 3.09 -1.52 -13.15
N GLY A 44 2.11 -1.24 -14.02
CA GLY A 44 2.12 -1.58 -15.44
C GLY A 44 1.12 -2.67 -15.89
N ILE A 45 0.08 -2.24 -16.62
CA ILE A 45 -0.07 -2.60 -18.04
C ILE A 45 -0.27 -1.30 -18.82
N LEU A 46 0.83 -0.71 -19.31
CA LEU A 46 0.79 0.10 -20.53
C LEU A 46 1.25 -0.82 -21.65
N LYS A 47 0.31 -1.58 -22.21
CA LYS A 47 0.26 -2.05 -23.59
C LYS A 47 -1.15 -2.55 -23.89
#